data_AF-A0A352KIC5-F1
#
_entry.id   AF-A0A352KIC5-F1
#
_cell.length_a   1.000
_cell.length_b   1.000
_cell.length_c   1.000
_cell.angle_alpha   90.00
_cell.angle_beta   90.00
_cell.angle_gamma   90.00
#
_symmetry.space_group_name_H-M   'P 1'
#
loop_
_entity.id
_entity.type
_entity.pdbx_description
1 polymer ?
#
loop_
_entity_poly.entity_id
_entity_poly.type
_entity_poly.pdbx_seq_one_letter_code
_entity_poly.pdbx_strand_id
1 'polypeptide(L)'
;MQIDVHRIALIRHLLFGCCLALALPLSFAANKPLDAVIVMDSSGSMAINDPDRMRVPAAKLFSSLLGEQDRLGVVSFSDKGYPVVYLTPL
;
A
#
# COMPACT_ATOMS: atom_id res chain seq x y z
N MET A 1 32.37 9.03 53.11
CA MET A 1 31.32 8.89 52.07
C MET A 1 32.04 8.74 50.73
N GLN A 2 32.38 7.50 50.35
CA GLN A 2 33.19 7.20 49.17
C GLN A 2 32.22 6.91 48.02
N ILE A 3 32.08 7.88 47.12
CA ILE A 3 31.18 7.77 45.98
C ILE A 3 31.79 6.75 45.00
N ASP A 4 31.04 5.69 44.72
CA ASP A 4 31.48 4.54 43.93
C ASP A 4 31.51 4.91 42.43
N VAL A 5 32.68 5.38 41.99
CA VAL A 5 32.94 5.93 40.64
C VAL A 5 32.51 4.96 39.52
N HIS A 6 32.61 3.66 39.76
CA HIS A 6 32.20 2.63 38.80
C HIS A 6 30.68 2.61 38.56
N ARG A 7 29.87 2.91 39.58
CA ARG A 7 28.40 2.97 39.45
C ARG A 7 27.97 4.20 38.65
N ILE A 8 28.66 5.32 38.80
CA ILE A 8 28.41 6.55 38.04
C ILE A 8 28.76 6.36 36.55
N ALA A 9 29.90 5.71 36.26
CA ALA A 9 30.31 5.41 34.88
C ALA A 9 29.28 4.51 34.17
N LEU A 10 28.77 3.49 34.87
CA LEU A 10 27.77 2.57 34.34
C LEU A 10 26.44 3.29 34.00
N ILE A 11 25.95 4.13 34.91
CA ILE A 11 24.73 4.93 34.71
C ILE A 11 24.90 5.89 33.53
N ARG A 12 26.07 6.53 33.39
CA ARG A 12 26.36 7.43 32.26
C ARG A 12 26.36 6.71 30.92
N HIS A 13 26.92 5.50 30.85
CA HIS A 13 26.89 4.70 29.63
C HIS A 13 25.48 4.22 29.28
N LEU A 14 24.69 3.83 30.29
CA LEU A 14 23.30 3.44 30.09
C LEU A 14 22.45 4.62 29.58
N LEU A 15 22.61 5.80 30.17
CA LEU A 15 21.92 7.03 29.76
C LEU A 15 22.34 7.48 28.36
N PHE A 16 23.63 7.40 28.04
CA PHE A 16 24.15 7.78 26.71
C PHE A 16 23.66 6.82 25.62
N GLY A 17 23.65 5.51 25.89
CA GLY A 17 23.08 4.51 24.98
C GLY A 17 21.57 4.66 24.78
N CYS A 18 20.83 5.00 25.84
CA CYS A 18 19.39 5.26 25.76
C CYS A 18 19.08 6.52 24.93
N CYS A 19 19.82 7.61 25.13
CA CYS A 19 19.69 8.82 24.31
C CYS A 19 20.03 8.57 22.84
N LEU A 20 21.02 7.73 22.55
CA LEU A 20 21.40 7.39 21.17
C LEU A 20 20.31 6.57 20.46
N ALA A 21 19.61 5.69 21.17
CA ALA A 21 18.48 4.93 20.63
C ALA A 21 17.21 5.81 20.41
N LEU A 22 16.99 6.82 21.26
CA LEU A 22 15.89 7.79 21.14
C LEU A 22 16.09 8.81 20.01
N ALA A 23 17.33 9.03 19.57
CA ALA A 23 17.66 10.00 18.53
C ALA A 23 17.55 9.45 17.09
N LEU A 24 17.26 8.15 16.92
CA LEU A 24 17.07 7.57 15.59
C LEU A 24 15.71 8.00 15.02
N PRO A 25 15.67 8.65 13.83
CA PRO A 25 14.41 8.92 13.16
C PRO A 25 13.81 7.60 12.70
N LEU A 26 12.73 7.16 13.36
CA LEU A 26 11.85 6.11 12.87
C LEU A 26 11.03 6.66 11.70
N SER A 27 11.64 6.65 10.51
CA SER A 27 10.90 6.91 9.27
C SER A 27 10.06 5.69 8.92
N PHE A 28 8.80 5.68 9.37
CA PHE A 28 7.81 4.80 8.80
C PHE A 28 7.50 5.29 7.38
N ALA A 29 7.90 4.50 6.37
CA ALA A 29 7.40 4.68 5.02
C ALA A 29 5.91 4.30 5.02
N ALA A 30 5.04 5.26 5.30
CA ALA A 30 3.61 5.10 5.08
C ALA A 30 3.40 4.91 3.57
N ASN A 31 2.84 3.77 3.17
CA ASN A 31 2.36 3.61 1.80
C ASN A 31 1.29 4.68 1.56
N LYS A 32 1.54 5.53 0.57
CA LYS A 32 0.55 6.53 0.17
C LYS A 32 -0.65 5.79 -0.43
N PRO A 33 -1.89 6.24 -0.13
CA PRO A 33 -3.08 5.71 -0.77
C PRO A 33 -2.94 5.70 -2.29
N LEU A 34 -3.32 4.57 -2.91
CA LEU A 34 -3.27 4.36 -4.35
C LEU A 34 -4.63 4.63 -4.97
N ASP A 35 -4.63 5.42 -6.05
CA ASP A 35 -5.76 5.50 -6.98
C ASP A 35 -5.47 4.62 -8.19
N ALA A 36 -6.24 3.54 -8.35
CA ALA A 36 -6.13 2.63 -9.48
C ALA A 36 -7.36 2.75 -10.39
N VAL A 37 -7.14 2.69 -11.71
CA VAL A 37 -8.22 2.57 -12.70
C VAL A 37 -7.94 1.37 -13.59
N ILE A 38 -8.81 0.37 -13.55
CA ILE A 38 -8.74 -0.77 -14.47
C ILE A 38 -9.53 -0.43 -15.72
N VAL A 39 -8.87 -0.47 -16.87
CA VAL A 39 -9.48 -0.29 -18.18
C VAL A 39 -9.54 -1.64 -18.88
N MET A 40 -10.76 -2.17 -19.08
CA MET A 40 -10.99 -3.52 -19.60
C MET A 40 -11.58 -3.48 -21.01
N ASP A 41 -10.93 -4.20 -21.93
CA ASP A 41 -11.45 -4.34 -23.29
C ASP A 41 -12.75 -5.15 -23.26
N SER A 42 -13.73 -4.66 -24.01
CA SER A 42 -15.06 -5.26 -24.22
C SER A 42 -15.42 -5.35 -25.71
N SER A 43 -14.44 -5.16 -26.59
CA SER A 43 -14.56 -5.35 -28.03
C SER A 43 -14.94 -6.79 -28.39
N GLY A 44 -15.46 -6.99 -29.60
CA GLY A 44 -15.86 -8.31 -30.08
C GLY A 44 -14.71 -9.33 -30.11
N SER A 45 -13.45 -8.87 -30.26
CA SER A 45 -12.27 -9.75 -30.26
C SER A 45 -12.09 -10.49 -28.92
N MET A 46 -12.61 -9.92 -27.83
CA MET A 46 -12.54 -10.53 -26.51
C MET A 46 -13.35 -11.81 -26.39
N ALA A 47 -14.30 -12.09 -27.29
CA ALA A 47 -14.96 -13.39 -27.37
C ALA A 47 -13.99 -14.53 -27.75
N ILE A 48 -12.88 -14.18 -28.41
CA ILE A 48 -11.83 -15.13 -28.84
C ILE A 48 -10.64 -15.07 -27.89
N ASN A 49 -10.20 -13.86 -27.51
CA ASN A 49 -9.00 -13.67 -26.70
C ASN A 49 -9.21 -13.97 -25.20
N ASP A 50 -10.45 -13.82 -24.71
CA ASP A 50 -10.82 -14.07 -23.32
C ASP A 50 -12.22 -14.73 -23.25
N PRO A 51 -12.37 -15.94 -23.81
CA PRO A 51 -13.67 -16.61 -23.95
C PRO A 51 -14.29 -16.92 -22.58
N ASP A 52 -13.44 -17.26 -21.61
CA ASP A 52 -13.84 -17.58 -20.23
C ASP A 52 -14.00 -16.35 -19.34
N ARG A 53 -13.76 -15.14 -19.89
CA ARG A 53 -13.88 -13.86 -19.20
C ARG A 53 -12.99 -13.75 -17.96
N MET A 54 -11.79 -14.32 -18.01
CA MET A 54 -10.79 -14.33 -16.93
C MET A 54 -10.37 -12.92 -16.51
N ARG A 55 -10.57 -11.90 -17.34
CA ARG A 55 -10.38 -10.49 -16.93
C ARG A 55 -11.24 -10.09 -15.73
N VAL A 56 -12.44 -10.64 -15.60
CA VAL A 56 -13.37 -10.30 -14.50
C VAL A 56 -12.88 -10.84 -13.15
N PRO A 57 -12.58 -12.14 -12.98
CA PRO A 57 -11.99 -12.62 -11.73
C PRO A 57 -10.60 -12.02 -11.46
N ALA A 58 -9.81 -11.71 -12.49
CA ALA A 58 -8.54 -11.01 -12.31
C ALA A 58 -8.74 -9.60 -11.73
N ALA A 59 -9.72 -8.83 -12.23
CA ALA A 59 -10.04 -7.51 -11.69
C ALA A 59 -10.54 -7.58 -10.23
N LYS A 60 -11.33 -8.61 -9.89
CA LYS A 60 -11.76 -8.86 -8.50
C LYS A 60 -10.61 -9.26 -7.58
N LEU A 61 -9.69 -10.10 -8.06
CA LEU A 61 -8.47 -10.43 -7.32
C LEU A 61 -7.64 -9.17 -7.09
N PHE A 62 -7.42 -8.36 -8.13
CA PHE A 62 -6.71 -7.09 -8.01
C PHE A 62 -7.36 -6.18 -6.97
N SER A 63 -8.70 -6.03 -6.99
CA SER A 63 -9.39 -5.22 -5.98
C SER A 63 -9.18 -5.76 -4.56
N SER A 64 -9.13 -7.09 -4.38
CA SER A 64 -8.91 -7.67 -3.04
C SER A 64 -7.50 -7.43 -2.46
N LEU A 65 -6.56 -6.97 -3.27
CA LEU A 65 -5.19 -6.66 -2.84
C LEU A 65 -5.00 -5.19 -2.45
N LEU A 66 -5.99 -4.34 -2.72
CA LEU A 66 -5.94 -2.93 -2.38
C LEU A 66 -6.16 -2.72 -0.87
N GLY A 67 -5.44 -1.76 -0.30
CA GLY A 67 -5.56 -1.38 1.11
C GLY A 67 -6.80 -0.54 1.40
N GLU A 68 -7.13 -0.38 2.69
CA GLU A 68 -8.34 0.34 3.13
C GLU A 68 -8.45 1.79 2.65
N GLN A 69 -7.33 2.44 2.36
CA GLN A 69 -7.29 3.82 1.88
C GLN A 69 -7.20 3.92 0.35
N ASP A 70 -6.99 2.80 -0.33
CA ASP A 70 -6.88 2.77 -1.78
C ASP A 70 -8.26 2.90 -2.43
N ARG A 71 -8.28 3.42 -3.65
CA ARG A 71 -9.50 3.60 -4.43
C ARG A 71 -9.39 2.93 -5.78
N LEU A 72 -10.49 2.38 -6.24
CA LEU A 72 -10.58 1.69 -7.52
C LEU A 72 -11.67 2.30 -8.40
N GLY A 73 -11.31 2.61 -9.64
CA GLY A 73 -12.23 2.85 -10.73
C GLY A 73 -12.16 1.71 -11.75
N VAL A 74 -13.27 1.46 -12.44
CA VAL A 74 -13.33 0.45 -13.51
C VAL A 74 -14.01 1.06 -14.73
N VAL A 75 -13.36 0.94 -15.89
CA VAL A 75 -13.86 1.40 -17.18
C VAL A 75 -13.87 0.23 -18.15
N SER A 76 -15.02 -0.05 -18.75
CA SER A 76 -15.12 -0.93 -19.91
C SER A 76 -14.84 -0.10 -21.15
N PHE A 77 -14.06 -0.58 -22.12
CA PHE A 77 -13.86 0.14 -23.37
C PHE A 77 -14.13 -0.72 -24.60
N SER A 78 -14.67 -0.10 -25.63
CA SER A 78 -14.79 -0.66 -26.98
C SER A 78 -14.67 0.46 -28.02
N ASP A 79 -15.77 0.98 -28.54
CA ASP A 79 -15.81 2.17 -29.39
C ASP A 79 -15.52 3.47 -28.61
N LYS A 80 -15.82 3.45 -27.31
CA LYS A 80 -15.54 4.51 -26.33
C LYS A 80 -15.35 3.90 -24.94
N GLY A 81 -15.01 4.76 -23.98
CA GLY A 81 -14.95 4.38 -22.56
C GLY A 81 -16.32 4.45 -21.90
N TYR A 82 -16.67 3.41 -21.17
CA TYR A 82 -17.91 3.28 -20.40
C TYR A 82 -17.54 3.05 -18.92
N PRO A 83 -17.80 4.02 -18.03
CA PRO A 83 -17.58 3.82 -16.60
C PRO A 83 -18.44 2.66 -16.09
N VAL A 84 -17.80 1.67 -15.46
CA VAL A 84 -18.49 0.60 -14.74
C VAL A 84 -18.62 0.97 -13.27
N VAL A 85 -17.52 1.48 -12.70
CA VAL A 85 -17.44 1.98 -11.32
C VAL A 85 -16.57 3.25 -11.33
N TYR A 86 -17.08 4.35 -10.78
CA TYR A 86 -16.28 5.54 -10.57
C TYR A 86 -15.28 5.32 -9.44
N LEU A 87 -14.17 6.07 -9.45
CA LEU A 87 -13.13 5.96 -8.45
C LEU A 87 -13.72 6.06 -7.03
N THR A 88 -13.73 4.93 -6.31
CA THR A 88 -14.35 4.80 -4.99
C THR A 88 -13.43 4.01 -4.06
N PRO A 89 -13.44 4.31 -2.75
CA PRO A 89 -12.93 3.37 -1.75
C PRO A 89 -13.66 2.03 -1.89
N LEU A 90 -12.94 0.93 -1.61
CA LEU A 90 -13.47 -0.44 -1.65
C LEU A 90 -14.30 -0.80 -0.42
#